data_AF-A0A8B9S521-F1
#
_entry.id   AF-A0A8B9S521-F1
#
_cell.length_a   1.000
_cell.length_b   1.000
_cell.length_c   1.000
_cell.angle_alpha   90.00
_cell.angle_beta   90.00
_cell.angle_gamma   90.00
#
_symmetry.space_group_name_H-M   'P 1'
#
loop_
_entity.id
_entity.type
_entity.pdbx_description
1 polymer ?
#
loop_
_entity_poly.entity_id
_entity_poly.type
_entity_poly.pdbx_seq_one_letter_code
_entity_poly.pdbx_strand_id
1 'polypeptide(L)'
;HIINTFLRGRLLLMNRLELADNALLLLPAGTFAALPGLRHLDLSNNSLVGLRNVSFRGLGHLQSLDLSDNSLSVLRNGTLAQFRSLPALRRIGLGRNAWVCDCAIEDLVNWLKESDQVEGREALKCSYPEKMLGKALLKINSSDLNCSVPVDLPAQLQTSYVFLGIVLALIGAIFLLVLYLNRKGIKKWMHNIRDACRDHMEGYHYRYEINADPRLTNLSSNSDV
;
A
#
# COMPACT_ATOMS: atom_id res chain seq x y z
N HIS A 1 27.47 -9.46 -2.79
CA HIS A 1 28.77 -9.48 -2.10
C HIS A 1 29.96 -9.51 -3.07
N ILE A 2 29.93 -10.29 -4.15
CA ILE A 2 31.07 -10.48 -5.08
C ILE A 2 31.54 -9.17 -5.76
N ILE A 3 30.64 -8.32 -6.25
CA ILE A 3 31.01 -7.05 -6.92
C ILE A 3 31.73 -6.08 -5.98
N ASN A 4 31.25 -5.94 -4.74
CA ASN A 4 31.90 -5.08 -3.73
C ASN A 4 33.29 -5.60 -3.34
N THR A 5 33.53 -6.91 -3.39
CA THR A 5 34.84 -7.49 -3.10
C THR A 5 35.81 -7.29 -4.26
N PHE A 6 35.33 -7.37 -5.52
CA PHE A 6 36.15 -7.15 -6.72
C PHE A 6 36.59 -5.68 -6.90
N LEU A 7 35.72 -4.72 -6.56
CA LEU A 7 35.98 -3.29 -6.78
C LEU A 7 36.81 -2.61 -5.67
N ARG A 8 36.98 -3.24 -4.50
CA ARG A 8 37.71 -2.66 -3.35
C ARG A 8 39.23 -2.61 -3.52
N GLY A 9 39.79 -3.24 -4.55
CA GLY A 9 41.21 -3.57 -4.61
C GLY A 9 42.17 -2.51 -5.18
N ARG A 10 41.84 -1.73 -6.22
CA ARG A 10 42.89 -0.91 -6.91
C ARG A 10 42.44 0.12 -7.97
N LEU A 11 41.30 0.79 -7.84
CA LEU A 11 40.65 1.40 -9.03
C LEU A 11 40.41 2.92 -8.98
N LEU A 12 41.28 3.70 -8.31
CA LEU A 12 41.19 5.18 -8.32
C LEU A 12 41.41 5.81 -9.72
N LEU A 13 41.92 5.04 -10.69
CA LEU A 13 42.17 5.47 -12.06
C LEU A 13 41.24 4.82 -13.10
N MET A 14 40.25 4.02 -12.66
CA MET A 14 39.43 3.25 -13.58
C MET A 14 38.38 4.16 -14.23
N ASN A 15 38.62 4.48 -15.51
CA ASN A 15 37.76 5.36 -16.28
C ASN A 15 36.62 4.60 -17.00
N ARG A 16 36.74 3.28 -17.16
CA ARG A 16 35.77 2.43 -17.87
C ARG A 16 35.54 1.15 -17.08
N LEU A 17 34.28 0.79 -16.88
CA LEU A 17 33.83 -0.44 -16.23
C LEU A 17 32.84 -1.12 -17.15
N GLU A 18 33.17 -2.33 -17.58
CA GLU A 18 32.32 -3.17 -18.41
C GLU A 18 31.77 -4.30 -17.55
N LEU A 19 30.45 -4.30 -17.37
CA LEU A 19 29.68 -5.30 -16.64
C LEU A 19 28.55 -5.86 -17.51
N ALA A 20 28.65 -5.72 -18.83
CA ALA A 20 27.73 -6.34 -19.76
C ALA A 20 27.72 -7.87 -19.60
N ASP A 21 26.60 -8.52 -19.91
CA ASP A 21 26.48 -9.99 -19.95
C ASP A 21 26.69 -10.70 -18.60
N ASN A 22 26.40 -10.04 -17.47
CA ASN A 22 26.65 -10.58 -16.13
C ASN A 22 25.38 -11.06 -15.38
N ALA A 23 24.23 -11.12 -16.07
CA ALA A 23 22.93 -11.54 -15.51
C ALA A 23 22.56 -10.82 -14.20
N LEU A 24 22.96 -9.56 -14.04
CA LEU A 24 22.70 -8.78 -12.84
C LEU A 24 21.21 -8.46 -12.72
N LEU A 25 20.57 -8.85 -11.62
CA LEU A 25 19.16 -8.52 -11.35
C LEU A 25 18.98 -7.16 -10.66
N LEU A 26 19.92 -6.78 -9.80
CA LEU A 26 19.85 -5.61 -8.93
C LEU A 26 21.23 -5.01 -8.73
N LEU A 27 21.29 -3.70 -8.58
CA LEU A 27 22.50 -2.97 -8.16
C LEU A 27 22.38 -2.60 -6.67
N PRO A 28 23.20 -3.22 -5.79
CA PRO A 28 23.27 -2.79 -4.40
C PRO A 28 23.65 -1.31 -4.27
N ALA A 29 23.18 -0.67 -3.20
CA ALA A 29 23.55 0.71 -2.93
C ALA A 29 25.07 0.84 -2.74
N GLY A 30 25.67 1.87 -3.35
CA GLY A 30 27.10 2.15 -3.23
C GLY A 30 28.02 1.19 -3.98
N THR A 31 27.49 0.35 -4.88
CA THR A 31 28.30 -0.59 -5.69
C THR A 31 29.47 0.10 -6.40
N PHE A 32 29.27 1.33 -6.88
CA PHE A 32 30.29 2.09 -7.60
C PHE A 32 30.89 3.25 -6.78
N ALA A 33 30.60 3.35 -5.48
CA ALA A 33 31.04 4.48 -4.65
C ALA A 33 32.58 4.58 -4.54
N ALA A 34 33.29 3.47 -4.71
CA ALA A 34 34.76 3.41 -4.69
C ALA A 34 35.41 3.76 -6.04
N LEU A 35 34.64 4.14 -7.06
CA LEU A 35 35.11 4.43 -8.42
C LEU A 35 34.82 5.90 -8.83
N PRO A 36 35.33 6.90 -8.10
CA PRO A 36 35.01 8.31 -8.36
C PRO A 36 35.48 8.79 -9.76
N GLY A 37 36.53 8.18 -10.31
CA GLY A 37 37.08 8.51 -11.64
C GLY A 37 36.33 7.89 -12.82
N LEU A 38 35.28 7.09 -12.58
CA LEU A 38 34.61 6.35 -13.64
C LEU A 38 33.91 7.29 -14.64
N ARG A 39 34.17 7.08 -15.94
CA ARG A 39 33.61 7.87 -17.06
C ARG A 39 32.65 7.06 -17.93
N HIS A 40 32.88 5.75 -18.05
CA HIS A 40 32.06 4.85 -18.85
C HIS A 40 31.65 3.66 -18.00
N LEU A 41 30.34 3.42 -17.90
CA LEU A 41 29.77 2.27 -17.23
C LEU A 41 28.84 1.55 -18.20
N ASP A 42 29.19 0.32 -18.53
CA ASP A 42 28.36 -0.56 -19.35
C ASP A 42 27.71 -1.61 -18.45
N LEU A 43 26.38 -1.56 -18.37
CA LEU A 43 25.53 -2.52 -17.67
C LEU A 43 24.53 -3.16 -18.65
N SER A 44 24.81 -3.10 -19.96
CA SER A 44 23.94 -3.66 -20.98
C SER A 44 23.83 -5.18 -20.89
N ASN A 45 22.80 -5.75 -21.50
CA ASN A 45 22.57 -7.20 -21.56
C ASN A 45 22.63 -7.90 -20.19
N ASN A 46 21.93 -7.32 -19.21
CA ASN A 46 21.76 -7.87 -17.87
C ASN A 46 20.27 -8.15 -17.62
N SER A 47 19.87 -8.36 -16.36
CA SER A 47 18.47 -8.62 -15.99
C SER A 47 17.96 -7.60 -14.99
N LEU A 48 18.45 -6.36 -15.06
CA LEU A 48 18.10 -5.31 -14.11
C LEU A 48 16.62 -4.98 -14.23
N VAL A 49 15.87 -5.17 -13.14
CA VAL A 49 14.42 -4.90 -13.11
C VAL A 49 14.11 -3.47 -12.64
N GLY A 50 15.05 -2.85 -11.92
CA GLY A 50 14.90 -1.49 -11.45
C GLY A 50 16.19 -0.92 -10.88
N LEU A 51 16.21 0.40 -10.72
CA LEU A 51 17.35 1.15 -10.20
C LEU A 51 16.94 1.91 -8.94
N ARG A 52 17.83 1.93 -7.95
CA ARG A 52 17.66 2.74 -6.73
C ARG A 52 18.18 4.16 -6.98
N ASN A 53 17.63 5.15 -6.29
CA ASN A 53 18.07 6.55 -6.33
C ASN A 53 19.50 6.81 -5.84
N VAL A 54 20.20 5.77 -5.36
CA VAL A 54 21.59 5.82 -4.87
C VAL A 54 22.54 4.94 -5.70
N SER A 55 22.07 4.36 -6.81
CA SER A 55 22.84 3.38 -7.59
C SER A 55 24.12 3.99 -8.18
N PHE A 56 24.06 5.26 -8.61
CA PHE A 56 25.17 5.97 -9.27
C PHE A 56 25.75 7.11 -8.41
N ARG A 57 25.53 7.07 -7.10
CA ARG A 57 26.01 8.12 -6.19
C ARG A 57 27.54 8.12 -6.17
N GLY A 58 28.14 9.31 -6.30
CA GLY A 58 29.59 9.51 -6.27
C GLY A 58 30.27 9.44 -7.63
N LEU A 59 29.54 9.12 -8.71
CA LEU A 59 30.08 9.03 -10.07
C LEU A 59 30.13 10.38 -10.79
N GLY A 60 30.70 11.42 -10.16
CA GLY A 60 30.67 12.80 -10.68
C GLY A 60 31.32 13.00 -12.06
N HIS A 61 32.20 12.08 -12.48
CA HIS A 61 32.87 12.10 -13.78
C HIS A 61 32.23 11.19 -14.83
N LEU A 62 31.09 10.54 -14.53
CA LEU A 62 30.44 9.63 -15.46
C LEU A 62 29.91 10.38 -16.67
N GLN A 63 30.30 9.92 -17.86
CA GLN A 63 29.96 10.52 -19.15
C GLN A 63 28.98 9.67 -19.94
N SER A 64 29.10 8.34 -19.82
CA SER A 64 28.31 7.35 -20.56
C SER A 64 27.82 6.26 -19.63
N LEU A 65 26.53 5.95 -19.69
CA LEU A 65 25.89 4.87 -18.96
C LEU A 65 25.04 4.05 -19.94
N ASP A 66 25.35 2.76 -20.11
CA ASP A 66 24.51 1.87 -20.90
C ASP A 66 23.69 0.94 -19.98
N LEU A 67 22.37 1.00 -20.12
CA LEU A 67 21.38 0.15 -19.43
C LEU A 67 20.48 -0.56 -20.44
N SER A 68 20.89 -0.62 -21.71
CA SER A 68 20.14 -1.32 -22.75
C SER A 68 20.08 -2.83 -22.50
N ASP A 69 19.12 -3.53 -23.11
CA ASP A 69 18.95 -4.98 -22.93
C ASP A 69 18.87 -5.40 -21.47
N ASN A 70 17.97 -4.75 -20.74
CA ASN A 70 17.65 -5.10 -19.36
C ASN A 70 16.13 -5.30 -19.24
N SER A 71 15.65 -5.48 -18.02
CA SER A 71 14.23 -5.70 -17.72
C SER A 71 13.63 -4.50 -16.99
N LEU A 72 14.14 -3.28 -17.24
CA LEU A 72 13.64 -2.09 -16.58
C LEU A 72 12.21 -1.80 -17.04
N SER A 73 11.31 -1.61 -16.09
CA SER A 73 9.91 -1.30 -16.37
C SER A 73 9.57 0.17 -16.19
N VAL A 74 10.26 0.87 -15.29
CA VAL A 74 10.05 2.30 -15.00
C VAL A 74 11.31 2.91 -14.40
N LEU A 75 11.53 4.21 -14.65
CA LEU A 75 12.51 5.02 -13.94
C LEU A 75 11.78 6.04 -13.08
N ARG A 76 11.82 5.84 -11.76
CA ARG A 76 11.18 6.76 -10.80
C ARG A 76 11.92 8.09 -10.73
N ASN A 77 11.22 9.13 -10.29
CA ASN A 77 11.76 10.48 -10.14
C ASN A 77 13.11 10.53 -9.40
N GLY A 78 13.30 9.72 -8.35
CA GLY A 78 14.58 9.67 -7.63
C GLY A 78 15.78 9.22 -8.49
N THR A 79 15.58 8.30 -9.43
CA THR A 79 16.63 7.85 -10.36
C THR A 79 16.87 8.90 -11.45
N LEU A 80 15.80 9.52 -11.96
CA LEU A 80 15.89 10.60 -12.95
C LEU A 80 16.60 11.84 -12.37
N ALA A 81 16.29 12.20 -11.12
CA ALA A 81 16.98 13.25 -10.38
C ALA A 81 18.47 12.92 -10.20
N GLN A 82 18.81 11.65 -9.94
CA GLN A 82 20.20 11.23 -9.89
C GLN A 82 20.90 11.43 -11.25
N PHE A 83 20.27 11.06 -12.38
CA PHE A 83 20.86 11.32 -13.71
C PHE A 83 21.09 12.82 -13.96
N ARG A 84 20.12 13.67 -13.61
CA ARG A 84 20.27 15.13 -13.70
C ARG A 84 21.38 15.68 -12.80
N SER A 85 21.63 15.05 -11.65
CA SER A 85 22.69 15.48 -10.71
C SER A 85 24.11 15.12 -11.15
N LEU A 86 24.27 14.27 -12.17
CA LEU A 86 25.58 13.86 -12.68
C LEU A 86 26.06 14.87 -13.73
N PRO A 87 27.02 15.76 -13.41
CA PRO A 87 27.32 16.94 -14.22
C PRO A 87 27.96 16.60 -15.58
N ALA A 88 28.69 15.48 -15.64
CA ALA A 88 29.40 15.04 -16.82
C ALA A 88 28.59 14.08 -17.71
N LEU A 89 27.40 13.63 -17.26
CA LEU A 89 26.64 12.61 -17.97
C LEU A 89 26.07 13.20 -19.26
N ARG A 90 26.31 12.51 -20.38
CA ARG A 90 25.89 12.99 -21.71
C ARG A 90 25.18 11.91 -22.53
N ARG A 91 25.44 10.63 -22.26
CA ARG A 91 24.89 9.53 -23.05
C ARG A 91 24.35 8.44 -22.13
N ILE A 92 23.07 8.11 -22.33
CA ILE A 92 22.34 7.10 -21.58
C ILE A 92 21.66 6.15 -22.56
N GLY A 93 22.04 4.87 -22.52
CA GLY A 93 21.37 3.80 -23.26
C GLY A 93 20.20 3.24 -22.47
N LEU A 94 18.99 3.31 -23.02
CA LEU A 94 17.75 2.79 -22.40
C LEU A 94 16.97 1.83 -23.32
N GLY A 95 17.53 1.51 -24.50
CA GLY A 95 16.91 0.65 -25.49
C GLY A 95 16.64 -0.76 -24.98
N ARG A 96 15.71 -1.47 -25.64
CA ARG A 96 15.43 -2.90 -25.37
C ARG A 96 15.20 -3.20 -23.88
N ASN A 97 14.31 -2.41 -23.26
CA ASN A 97 13.82 -2.61 -21.89
C ASN A 97 12.30 -2.83 -21.91
N ALA A 98 11.75 -3.34 -20.81
CA ALA A 98 10.35 -3.73 -20.67
C ALA A 98 9.47 -2.61 -20.09
N TRP A 99 9.45 -1.45 -20.75
CA TRP A 99 8.74 -0.25 -20.27
C TRP A 99 7.24 -0.46 -20.06
N VAL A 100 6.80 -0.33 -18.81
CA VAL A 100 5.40 -0.43 -18.40
C VAL A 100 4.77 0.96 -18.43
N CYS A 101 3.93 1.20 -19.45
CA CYS A 101 3.28 2.48 -19.71
C CYS A 101 1.93 2.62 -18.98
N ASP A 102 1.99 2.57 -17.65
CA ASP A 102 0.92 2.97 -16.75
C ASP A 102 1.21 4.33 -16.12
N CYS A 103 0.46 4.74 -15.09
CA CYS A 103 0.68 6.03 -14.46
C CYS A 103 2.11 6.25 -13.93
N ALA A 104 2.80 5.20 -13.49
CA ALA A 104 4.13 5.34 -12.91
C ALA A 104 5.18 5.79 -13.94
N ILE A 105 4.93 5.63 -15.25
CA ILE A 105 5.89 6.03 -16.29
C ILE A 105 5.87 7.53 -16.61
N GLU A 106 4.90 8.28 -16.07
CA GLU A 106 4.70 9.69 -16.42
C GLU A 106 5.99 10.52 -16.25
N ASP A 107 6.69 10.35 -15.12
CA ASP A 107 7.95 11.04 -14.84
C ASP A 107 9.02 10.76 -15.91
N LEU A 108 9.13 9.51 -16.35
CA LEU A 108 10.08 9.09 -17.39
C LEU A 108 9.72 9.69 -18.74
N VAL A 109 8.44 9.66 -19.11
CA VAL A 109 7.96 10.25 -20.36
C VAL A 109 8.23 11.75 -20.40
N ASN A 110 7.93 12.46 -19.31
CA ASN A 110 8.16 13.90 -19.21
C ASN A 110 9.66 14.23 -19.26
N TRP A 111 10.49 13.49 -18.54
CA TRP A 111 11.94 13.64 -18.61
C TRP A 111 12.50 13.35 -20.00
N LEU A 112 12.01 12.32 -20.71
CA LEU A 112 12.45 11.99 -22.06
C LEU A 112 12.14 13.10 -23.08
N LYS A 113 11.02 13.81 -22.92
CA LYS A 113 10.65 14.94 -23.79
C LYS A 113 11.64 16.10 -23.64
N GLU A 114 12.14 16.32 -22.43
CA GLU A 114 13.07 17.40 -22.10
C GLU A 114 14.55 17.03 -22.30
N SER A 115 14.90 15.75 -22.16
CA SER A 115 16.29 15.26 -22.14
C SER A 115 16.81 14.90 -23.53
N ASP A 116 18.00 15.38 -23.86
CA ASP A 116 18.80 15.04 -25.04
C ASP A 116 19.88 13.98 -24.75
N GLN A 117 20.00 13.53 -23.49
CA GLN A 117 21.07 12.61 -23.05
C GLN A 117 20.81 11.16 -23.45
N VAL A 118 19.59 10.80 -23.87
CA VAL A 118 19.18 9.42 -24.16
C VAL A 118 19.41 9.08 -25.62
N GLU A 119 20.24 8.09 -25.87
CA GLU A 119 20.54 7.61 -27.22
C GLU A 119 19.32 6.88 -27.81
N GLY A 120 18.92 7.27 -29.03
CA GLY A 120 17.80 6.63 -29.74
C GLY A 120 16.46 6.75 -29.02
N ARG A 121 16.22 7.84 -28.28
CA ARG A 121 14.98 8.06 -27.50
C ARG A 121 13.69 7.90 -28.31
N GLU A 122 13.72 8.13 -29.62
CA GLU A 122 12.55 7.93 -30.50
C GLU A 122 12.18 6.45 -30.68
N ALA A 123 13.13 5.54 -30.46
CA ALA A 123 12.93 4.10 -30.62
C ALA A 123 12.38 3.43 -29.35
N LEU A 124 12.33 4.13 -28.21
CA LEU A 124 11.80 3.58 -26.98
C LEU A 124 10.29 3.40 -27.08
N LYS A 125 9.81 2.18 -26.78
CA LYS A 125 8.40 1.78 -26.90
C LYS A 125 7.93 1.09 -25.63
N CYS A 126 6.63 1.17 -25.38
CA CYS A 126 5.97 0.41 -24.32
C CYS A 126 5.99 -1.09 -24.61
N SER A 127 6.25 -1.90 -23.59
CA SER A 127 6.06 -3.36 -23.63
C SER A 127 4.76 -3.80 -22.95
N TYR A 128 4.16 -2.95 -22.13
CA TYR A 128 2.92 -3.20 -21.39
C TYR A 128 2.26 -1.86 -21.05
N PRO A 129 0.93 -1.77 -20.79
CA PRO A 129 -0.10 -2.79 -21.00
C PRO A 129 -0.33 -3.13 -22.48
N GLU A 130 -1.03 -4.23 -22.77
CA GLU A 130 -1.31 -4.69 -24.15
C GLU A 130 -1.89 -3.57 -25.04
N LYS A 131 -2.79 -2.74 -24.50
CA LYS A 131 -3.36 -1.57 -25.19
C LYS A 131 -2.34 -0.51 -25.61
N MET A 132 -1.16 -0.48 -24.98
CA MET A 132 -0.07 0.46 -25.26
C MET A 132 1.11 -0.23 -25.96
N LEU A 133 1.07 -1.54 -26.19
CA LEU A 133 2.18 -2.31 -26.73
C LEU A 133 2.72 -1.69 -28.03
N GLY A 134 4.03 -1.43 -28.08
CA GLY A 134 4.69 -0.85 -29.24
C GLY A 134 4.50 0.67 -29.43
N LYS A 135 3.66 1.34 -28.63
CA LYS A 135 3.52 2.80 -28.66
C LYS A 135 4.83 3.45 -28.20
N ALA A 136 5.31 4.43 -28.96
CA ALA A 136 6.54 5.14 -28.63
C ALA A 136 6.36 6.02 -27.38
N LEU A 137 7.32 6.00 -26.44
CA LEU A 137 7.19 6.74 -25.18
C LEU A 137 7.01 8.25 -25.39
N LEU A 138 7.71 8.83 -26.36
CA LEU A 138 7.59 10.26 -26.68
C LEU A 138 6.20 10.66 -27.21
N LYS A 139 5.41 9.71 -27.70
CA LYS A 139 4.04 9.94 -28.20
C LYS A 139 2.96 9.78 -27.12
N ILE A 140 3.35 9.54 -25.87
CA ILE A 140 2.43 9.38 -24.74
C ILE A 140 2.10 10.74 -24.14
N ASN A 141 0.82 10.97 -23.87
CA ASN A 141 0.33 12.12 -23.11
C ASN A 141 -0.21 11.66 -21.74
N SER A 142 -0.29 12.55 -20.76
CA SER A 142 -0.78 12.22 -19.40
C SER A 142 -2.20 11.64 -19.40
N SER A 143 -3.05 12.03 -20.36
CA SER A 143 -4.39 11.48 -20.54
C SER A 143 -4.40 10.00 -20.95
N ASP A 144 -3.33 9.49 -21.58
CA ASP A 144 -3.22 8.08 -21.98
C ASP A 144 -2.95 7.16 -20.78
N LEU A 145 -2.31 7.68 -19.73
CA LEU A 145 -1.75 6.91 -18.62
C LEU A 145 -2.76 6.56 -17.51
N ASN A 146 -4.00 7.05 -17.62
CA ASN A 146 -5.07 6.84 -16.65
C ASN A 146 -4.61 7.10 -15.19
N CYS A 147 -3.90 8.21 -14.98
CA CYS A 147 -3.28 8.60 -13.71
C CYS A 147 -4.25 9.09 -12.63
N SER A 148 -5.54 8.84 -12.80
CA SER A 148 -6.53 9.10 -11.76
C SER A 148 -6.09 8.35 -10.50
N VAL A 149 -5.73 9.11 -9.47
CA VAL A 149 -5.51 8.59 -8.12
C VAL A 149 -6.67 7.64 -7.80
N PRO A 150 -6.45 6.46 -7.23
CA PRO A 150 -7.54 5.69 -6.66
C PRO A 150 -8.06 6.45 -5.43
N VAL A 151 -8.80 7.54 -5.65
CA VAL A 151 -9.78 8.06 -4.71
C VAL A 151 -11.05 7.26 -4.96
N ASP A 152 -10.94 5.96 -4.77
CA ASP A 152 -12.04 5.07 -4.50
C ASP A 152 -11.41 3.77 -4.04
N LEU A 153 -11.60 3.48 -2.75
CA LEU A 153 -11.70 2.12 -2.26
C LEU A 153 -12.44 1.27 -3.31
N PRO A 154 -12.11 -0.02 -3.50
CA PRO A 154 -12.68 -0.82 -4.58
C PRO A 154 -14.21 -0.66 -4.59
N ALA A 155 -14.76 -0.14 -5.68
CA ALA A 155 -16.20 0.02 -5.86
C ALA A 155 -16.98 -1.29 -5.62
N GLN A 156 -16.30 -2.43 -5.65
CA GLN A 156 -16.85 -3.73 -5.24
C GLN A 156 -17.21 -3.82 -3.74
N LEU A 157 -16.41 -3.25 -2.83
CA LEU A 157 -16.71 -3.26 -1.39
C LEU A 157 -17.88 -2.32 -1.04
N GLN A 158 -18.03 -1.20 -1.76
CA GLN A 158 -19.12 -0.25 -1.54
C GLN A 158 -20.50 -0.90 -1.75
N THR A 159 -20.67 -1.71 -2.79
CA THR A 159 -21.93 -2.42 -3.04
C THR A 159 -22.31 -3.37 -1.89
N SER A 160 -21.32 -4.01 -1.26
CA SER A 160 -21.52 -4.90 -0.11
C SER A 160 -21.98 -4.15 1.14
N TYR A 161 -21.44 -2.97 1.43
CA TYR A 161 -21.83 -2.18 2.60
C TYR A 161 -23.19 -1.51 2.44
N VAL A 162 -23.54 -1.06 1.23
CA VAL A 162 -24.87 -0.52 0.93
C VAL A 162 -25.94 -1.61 1.11
N PHE A 163 -25.68 -2.83 0.61
CA PHE A 163 -26.58 -3.97 0.83
C PHE A 163 -26.73 -4.31 2.31
N LEU A 164 -25.62 -4.35 3.06
CA LEU A 164 -25.65 -4.56 4.51
C LEU A 164 -26.48 -3.47 5.23
N GLY A 165 -26.32 -2.21 4.85
CA GLY A 165 -27.08 -1.09 5.40
C GLY A 165 -28.59 -1.22 5.17
N ILE A 166 -28.99 -1.64 3.97
CA ILE A 166 -30.40 -1.88 3.63
C ILE A 166 -30.97 -3.04 4.46
N VAL A 167 -30.23 -4.14 4.59
CA VAL A 167 -30.65 -5.30 5.41
C VAL A 167 -30.85 -4.90 6.88
N LEU A 168 -29.90 -4.16 7.45
CA LEU A 168 -30.00 -3.68 8.84
C LEU A 168 -31.18 -2.71 9.03
N ALA A 169 -31.43 -1.83 8.06
CA ALA A 169 -32.58 -0.92 8.10
C ALA A 169 -33.91 -1.69 8.04
N LEU A 170 -34.02 -2.73 7.21
CA LEU A 170 -35.20 -3.58 7.12
C LEU A 170 -35.43 -4.38 8.41
N ILE A 171 -34.38 -4.96 8.99
CA ILE A 171 -34.46 -5.66 10.28
C ILE A 171 -34.94 -4.69 11.36
N GLY A 172 -34.37 -3.48 11.42
CA GLY A 172 -34.79 -2.43 12.35
C GLY A 172 -36.25 -2.03 12.17
N ALA A 173 -36.71 -1.83 10.93
CA ALA A 173 -38.09 -1.49 10.62
C ALA A 173 -39.07 -2.60 11.02
N ILE A 174 -38.73 -3.86 10.74
CA ILE A 174 -39.54 -5.03 11.14
C ILE A 174 -39.60 -5.12 12.66
N PHE A 175 -38.47 -4.96 13.36
CA PHE A 175 -38.42 -4.98 14.81
C PHE A 175 -39.30 -3.88 15.44
N LEU A 176 -39.20 -2.64 14.94
CA LEU A 176 -40.05 -1.54 15.37
C LEU A 176 -41.53 -1.78 15.07
N LEU A 177 -41.86 -2.37 13.91
CA LEU A 177 -43.22 -2.75 13.57
C LEU A 177 -43.77 -3.80 14.53
N VAL A 178 -43.00 -4.83 14.85
CA VAL A 178 -43.39 -5.86 15.83
C VAL A 178 -43.63 -5.25 17.21
N LEU A 179 -42.75 -4.36 17.67
CA LEU A 179 -42.94 -3.62 18.92
C LEU A 179 -44.18 -2.73 18.87
N TYR A 180 -44.43 -2.07 17.75
CA TYR A 180 -45.60 -1.21 17.56
C TYR A 180 -46.91 -1.99 17.60
N LEU A 181 -47.00 -3.11 16.86
CA LEU A 181 -48.18 -3.98 16.83
C LEU A 181 -48.43 -4.59 18.21
N ASN A 182 -47.36 -4.99 18.92
CA ASN A 182 -47.47 -5.58 20.25
C ASN A 182 -47.47 -4.56 21.40
N ARG A 183 -47.47 -3.25 21.12
CA ARG A 183 -47.29 -2.21 22.16
C ARG A 183 -48.29 -2.30 23.31
N LYS A 184 -49.54 -2.69 23.02
CA LYS A 184 -50.58 -2.85 24.05
C LYS A 184 -50.35 -4.10 24.89
N GLY A 185 -49.96 -5.21 24.26
CA GLY A 185 -49.60 -6.45 24.93
C GLY A 185 -48.37 -6.29 25.82
N ILE A 186 -47.32 -5.64 25.32
CA ILE A 186 -46.09 -5.35 26.07
C ILE A 186 -46.38 -4.47 27.28
N LYS A 187 -47.20 -3.41 27.12
CA LYS A 187 -47.62 -2.58 28.26
C LYS A 187 -48.35 -3.40 29.31
N LYS A 188 -49.31 -4.24 28.91
CA LYS A 188 -50.05 -5.11 29.83
C LYS A 188 -49.13 -6.09 30.55
N TRP A 189 -48.21 -6.72 29.81
CA TRP A 189 -47.20 -7.62 30.37
C TRP A 189 -46.27 -6.92 31.38
N MET A 190 -45.80 -5.70 31.08
CA MET A 190 -44.98 -4.91 32.00
C MET A 190 -45.71 -4.51 33.27
N HIS A 191 -47.02 -4.22 33.20
CA HIS A 191 -47.83 -3.96 34.39
C HIS A 191 -47.95 -5.23 35.25
N ASN A 192 -48.35 -6.35 34.65
CA ASN A 192 -48.47 -7.63 35.36
C ASN A 192 -47.16 -8.07 36.04
N ILE A 193 -46.00 -7.88 35.40
CA ILE A 193 -44.70 -8.20 36.00
C ILE A 193 -44.39 -7.29 37.19
N ARG A 194 -44.68 -6.00 37.07
CA ARG A 194 -44.45 -5.05 38.16
C ARG A 194 -45.29 -5.41 39.37
N ASP A 195 -46.54 -5.78 39.13
CA ASP A 195 -47.47 -6.18 40.18
C ASP A 195 -46.98 -7.49 40.82
N ALA A 196 -46.57 -8.48 40.02
CA ALA A 196 -45.99 -9.73 40.54
C ALA A 196 -44.70 -9.52 41.36
N CYS A 197 -43.80 -8.64 40.91
CA CYS A 197 -42.59 -8.28 41.65
C CYS A 197 -42.91 -7.54 42.95
N ARG A 198 -43.90 -6.65 42.93
CA ARG A 198 -44.35 -5.91 44.10
C ARG A 198 -44.90 -6.85 45.16
N ASP A 199 -45.80 -7.76 44.77
CA ASP A 199 -46.38 -8.76 45.67
C ASP A 199 -45.29 -9.66 46.28
N HIS A 200 -44.30 -10.05 45.47
CA HIS A 200 -43.19 -10.87 45.96
C HIS A 200 -42.34 -10.12 46.99
N MET A 201 -42.04 -8.84 46.74
CA MET A 201 -41.25 -8.00 47.64
C MET A 201 -41.98 -7.68 48.94
N GLU A 202 -43.29 -7.39 48.88
CA GLU A 202 -44.14 -7.20 50.07
C GLU A 202 -44.20 -8.49 50.91
N GLY A 203 -44.27 -9.66 50.26
CA GLY A 203 -44.18 -10.96 50.94
C GLY A 203 -42.86 -11.19 51.68
N TYR A 204 -41.72 -10.80 51.10
CA TYR A 204 -40.43 -10.84 51.80
C TYR A 204 -40.39 -9.88 52.99
N HIS A 205 -40.91 -8.67 52.82
CA HIS A 205 -40.94 -7.66 53.89
C HIS A 205 -41.75 -8.16 55.10
N TYR A 206 -42.95 -8.70 54.86
CA TYR A 206 -43.81 -9.23 55.91
C TYR A 206 -43.15 -10.40 56.67
N ARG A 207 -42.51 -11.33 55.95
CA ARG A 207 -41.76 -12.45 56.57
C ARG A 207 -40.58 -11.94 57.40
N TYR A 208 -39.88 -10.92 56.94
CA TYR A 208 -38.77 -10.32 57.67
C TYR A 208 -39.24 -9.68 58.98
N GLU A 209 -40.32 -8.89 58.95
CA GLU A 209 -40.90 -8.26 60.14
C GLU A 209 -41.36 -9.27 61.19
N ILE A 210 -42.01 -10.37 60.79
CA ILE A 210 -42.42 -11.44 61.71
C ILE A 210 -41.21 -12.10 62.37
N ASN A 211 -40.19 -12.45 61.59
CA ASN A 211 -38.99 -13.10 62.12
C ASN A 211 -38.16 -12.17 63.02
N ALA A 212 -38.31 -10.85 62.85
CA ALA A 212 -37.63 -9.84 63.64
C ALA A 212 -38.40 -9.44 64.92
N ASP A 213 -39.62 -9.96 65.17
CA ASP A 213 -40.39 -9.65 66.38
C ASP A 213 -39.80 -10.38 67.61
N PRO A 214 -39.26 -9.64 68.61
CA PRO A 214 -38.66 -10.23 69.80
C PRO A 214 -39.65 -10.96 70.72
N ARG A 215 -40.96 -10.87 70.46
CA ARG A 215 -41.97 -11.64 71.22
C ARG A 215 -42.03 -13.11 70.81
N LEU A 216 -41.74 -13.45 69.56
CA LEU A 216 -41.74 -14.84 69.06
C LEU A 216 -40.51 -15.63 69.50
N THR A 217 -39.37 -14.96 69.72
CA THR A 217 -38.15 -15.57 70.29
C THR A 217 -38.31 -15.98 71.76
N ASN A 218 -39.21 -15.33 72.51
CA ASN A 218 -39.53 -15.72 73.89
C ASN A 218 -40.54 -16.88 74.00
N LEU A 219 -41.32 -17.15 72.95
CA LEU A 219 -42.25 -18.29 72.92
C LEU A 219 -41.51 -19.60 72.64
N SER A 220 -40.47 -19.60 71.80
CA SER A 220 -39.65 -20.79 71.55
C SER A 220 -38.78 -21.20 72.75
N SER A 221 -38.48 -20.27 73.67
CA SER A 221 -37.72 -20.59 74.88
C SER A 221 -38.55 -21.22 76.00
N ASN A 222 -39.88 -21.16 75.93
CA ASN A 222 -40.79 -21.64 76.98
C ASN A 222 -41.58 -22.90 76.59
N SER A 223 -41.43 -23.41 75.37
CA SER A 223 -42.08 -24.64 74.89
C SER A 223 -41.22 -25.91 75.00
N ASP A 224 -39.96 -25.78 75.43
CA ASP A 224 -38.99 -26.88 75.57
C ASP A 224 -38.67 -27.24 77.05
N VAL A 225 -39.64 -27.07 77.96
CA VAL A 225 -39.55 -27.56 79.36
C VAL A 225 -40.73 -28.47 79.68
#